data_AF-A0AAU8VJT1-F1
#
_entry.id   AF-A0AAU8VJT1-F1
#
_cell.length_a   1.000
_cell.length_b   1.000
_cell.length_c   1.000
_cell.angle_alpha   90.00
_cell.angle_beta   90.00
_cell.angle_gamma   90.00
#
_symmetry.space_group_name_H-M   'P 1'
#
loop_
_entity.id
_entity.type
_entity.pdbx_description
1 polymer ?
#
loop_
_entity_poly.entity_id
_entity_poly.type
_entity_poly.pdbx_seq_one_letter_code
_entity_poly.pdbx_strand_id
1 'polypeptide(L)'
;MKELQTHKSIRKKVEVWGFAPIPFLIFFGIAVFSVLGFMADLSWNAFIICLIINGVSFIINKVILSNESFLKNMLNEKFPNEITDLTKNKDGKL
;
A
#
# COMPACT_ATOMS: atom_id res chain seq x y z
N MET A 1 -18.83 9.37 -31.86
CA MET A 1 -17.92 10.27 -31.11
C MET A 1 -16.68 9.47 -30.77
N LYS A 2 -15.48 9.94 -31.17
CA LYS A 2 -14.23 9.26 -30.79
C LYS A 2 -14.02 9.51 -29.30
N GLU A 3 -14.12 8.47 -28.49
CA GLU A 3 -13.79 8.54 -27.06
C GLU A 3 -12.35 9.02 -26.92
N LEU A 4 -12.18 10.13 -26.20
CA LEU A 4 -10.88 10.60 -25.76
C LEU A 4 -10.34 9.55 -24.78
N GLN A 5 -9.54 8.60 -25.28
CA GLN A 5 -8.82 7.66 -24.43
C GLN A 5 -7.86 8.47 -23.56
N THR A 6 -8.31 8.72 -22.34
CA THR A 6 -7.56 9.51 -21.37
C THR A 6 -6.31 8.71 -21.01
N HIS A 7 -5.13 9.19 -21.40
CA HIS A 7 -3.80 8.61 -21.12
C HIS A 7 -3.43 8.52 -19.62
N LYS A 8 -4.41 8.56 -18.70
CA LYS A 8 -4.22 8.42 -17.24
C LYS A 8 -3.54 7.10 -16.87
N SER A 9 -3.68 6.05 -17.68
CA SER A 9 -3.03 4.75 -17.50
C SER A 9 -1.50 4.77 -17.70
N ILE A 10 -0.93 5.83 -18.28
CA ILE A 10 0.52 5.93 -18.56
C ILE A 10 1.31 6.52 -17.38
N ARG A 11 0.64 7.14 -16.41
CA ARG A 11 1.35 7.69 -15.23
C ARG A 11 1.78 6.54 -14.32
N LYS A 12 3.07 6.19 -14.39
CA LYS A 12 3.71 5.35 -13.38
C LYS A 12 3.43 5.96 -12.00
N LYS A 13 2.85 5.17 -11.09
CA LYS A 13 2.60 5.62 -9.73
C LYS A 13 3.94 6.01 -9.10
N VAL A 14 3.94 7.10 -8.33
CA VAL A 14 5.15 7.57 -7.66
C VAL A 14 5.54 6.50 -6.64
N GLU A 15 6.73 5.93 -6.82
CA GLU A 15 7.28 4.89 -5.96
C GLU A 15 8.60 5.37 -5.39
N VAL A 16 8.81 5.15 -4.10
CA VAL A 16 10.07 5.44 -3.42
C VAL A 16 10.71 4.09 -3.10
N TRP A 17 11.77 3.74 -3.83
CA TRP A 17 12.49 2.46 -3.68
C TRP A 17 11.60 1.21 -3.74
N GLY A 18 10.57 1.26 -4.60
CA GLY A 18 9.60 0.17 -4.77
C GLY A 18 8.53 0.11 -3.67
N PHE A 19 8.41 1.14 -2.85
CA PHE A 19 7.29 1.35 -1.94
C PHE A 19 6.34 2.40 -2.50
N ALA A 20 5.06 2.27 -2.14
CA ALA A 20 4.16 3.40 -2.23
C ALA A 20 4.60 4.49 -1.21
N PRO A 21 4.36 5.79 -1.47
CA PRO A 21 4.93 6.86 -0.67
C PRO A 21 4.52 6.83 0.81
N ILE A 22 3.27 6.47 1.10
CA ILE A 22 2.76 6.40 2.47
C ILE A 22 3.39 5.22 3.25
N PRO A 23 3.36 3.96 2.76
CA PRO A 23 4.06 2.85 3.41
C PRO A 23 5.56 3.10 3.63
N PHE A 24 6.22 3.80 2.70
CA PHE A 24 7.62 4.18 2.88
C PHE A 24 7.82 5.08 4.11
N LEU A 25 6.97 6.10 4.27
CA LEU A 25 7.05 7.01 5.44
C LEU A 25 6.79 6.27 6.76
N ILE A 26 5.84 5.33 6.76
CA ILE A 26 5.56 4.49 7.93
C ILE A 26 6.77 3.62 8.27
N PHE A 27 7.34 2.93 7.27
CA PHE A 27 8.54 2.12 7.45
C PHE A 27 9.71 2.95 7.97
N PHE A 28 9.94 4.13 7.39
CA PHE A 28 11.01 5.05 7.80
C PHE A 28 10.83 5.52 9.24
N GLY A 29 9.60 5.89 9.63
CA GLY A 29 9.31 6.27 11.02
C GLY A 29 9.64 5.15 12.01
N ILE A 30 9.23 3.90 11.70
CA ILE A 30 9.55 2.73 12.53
C ILE A 30 11.05 2.51 12.63
N ALA A 31 11.78 2.67 11.52
CA ALA A 31 13.24 2.53 11.51
C ALA A 31 13.91 3.58 12.41
N VAL A 32 13.47 4.83 12.37
CA VAL A 32 13.97 5.90 13.24
C VAL A 32 13.72 5.56 14.71
N PHE A 33 12.50 5.18 15.09
CA PHE A 33 12.20 4.81 16.47
C PHE A 33 12.96 3.57 16.94
N SER A 34 13.19 2.60 16.05
CA SER A 34 13.97 1.41 16.36
C SER A 34 15.43 1.74 16.62
N VAL A 35 16.04 2.65 15.85
CA VAL A 35 17.41 3.11 16.10
C VAL A 35 17.51 3.87 17.42
N LEU A 36 16.53 4.75 17.71
CA LEU A 36 16.49 5.46 18.99
C LEU A 36 16.36 4.49 20.18
N GLY A 37 15.50 3.47 20.06
CA GLY A 37 15.36 2.42 21.06
C GLY A 37 16.64 1.61 21.26
N PHE A 38 17.33 1.28 20.17
CA PHE A 38 18.62 0.59 20.23
C PHE A 38 19.72 1.43 20.88
N MET A 39 19.75 2.74 20.61
CA MET A 39 20.72 3.65 21.24
C MET A 39 20.50 3.78 22.76
N ALA A 40 19.27 3.59 23.24
CA ALA A 40 18.96 3.63 24.67
C ALA A 40 19.45 2.38 25.42
N ASP A 41 19.46 1.22 24.76
CA ASP A 41 19.99 -0.04 25.30
C ASP A 41 20.89 -0.73 24.27
N LEU A 42 22.19 -0.44 24.35
CA LEU A 42 23.24 -0.98 23.48
C LEU A 42 23.59 -2.43 23.84
N SER A 43 22.60 -3.31 23.79
CA SER A 43 22.73 -4.74 24.05
C SER A 43 22.55 -5.58 22.77
N TRP A 44 23.18 -6.75 22.73
CA TRP A 44 23.00 -7.70 21.61
C TRP A 44 21.53 -8.16 21.48
N ASN A 45 20.83 -8.26 22.60
CA ASN A 45 19.41 -8.60 22.62
C ASN A 45 18.57 -7.50 21.96
N ALA A 46 18.81 -6.23 22.31
CA ALA A 46 18.14 -5.09 21.70
C ALA A 46 18.42 -5.00 20.19
N PHE A 47 19.64 -5.32 19.75
CA PHE A 47 19.98 -5.37 18.33
C PHE A 47 19.15 -6.41 17.57
N ILE A 48 19.05 -7.63 18.09
CA ILE A 48 18.26 -8.71 17.47
C ILE A 48 16.78 -8.32 17.40
N ILE A 49 16.23 -7.75 18.48
CA ILE A 49 14.84 -7.27 18.52
C ILE A 49 14.62 -6.19 17.46
N CYS A 50 15.53 -5.23 17.34
CA CYS A 50 15.44 -4.18 16.31
C CYS A 50 15.48 -4.75 14.90
N LEU A 51 16.34 -5.74 14.63
CA LEU A 51 16.37 -6.42 13.34
C LEU A 51 15.04 -7.10 13.01
N ILE A 52 14.44 -7.79 13.99
CA ILE A 52 13.14 -8.47 13.82
C ILE A 52 12.05 -7.43 13.51
N ILE A 53 11.96 -6.35 14.30
CA ILE A 53 10.95 -5.30 14.11
C ILE A 53 11.08 -4.65 12.72
N ASN A 54 12.29 -4.27 12.31
CA ASN A 54 12.52 -3.67 11.00
C ASN A 54 12.27 -4.67 9.86
N GLY A 55 12.65 -5.94 10.03
CA GLY A 55 12.40 -6.99 9.04
C GLY A 55 10.91 -7.22 8.81
N VAL A 56 10.14 -7.36 9.89
CA VAL A 56 8.67 -7.51 9.81
C VAL A 56 8.03 -6.25 9.23
N SER A 57 8.44 -5.06 9.68
CA SER A 57 7.96 -3.78 9.16
C SER A 57 8.22 -3.63 7.66
N PHE A 58 9.39 -4.05 7.19
CA PHE A 58 9.73 -4.04 5.76
C PHE A 58 8.80 -4.94 4.95
N ILE A 59 8.56 -6.17 5.41
CA ILE A 59 7.67 -7.12 4.72
C ILE A 59 6.26 -6.54 4.64
N ILE A 60 5.71 -6.04 5.74
CA ILE A 60 4.35 -5.49 5.77
C ILE A 60 4.27 -4.28 4.83
N ASN A 61 5.16 -3.30 4.97
CA ASN A 61 5.06 -2.06 4.20
C ASN A 61 5.36 -2.26 2.70
N LYS A 62 6.33 -3.13 2.37
CA LYS A 62 6.73 -3.35 0.97
C LYS A 62 5.84 -4.35 0.25
N VAL A 63 5.60 -5.50 0.87
CA VAL A 63 4.94 -6.63 0.19
C VAL A 63 3.43 -6.49 0.27
N ILE A 64 2.90 -6.07 1.42
CA ILE A 64 1.45 -6.00 1.64
C ILE A 64 0.94 -4.62 1.22
N LEU A 65 1.45 -3.56 1.85
CA LEU A 65 0.86 -2.21 1.72
C LEU A 65 1.24 -1.48 0.44
N SER A 66 2.40 -1.78 -0.14
CA SER A 66 2.80 -1.18 -1.42
C SER A 66 2.29 -1.97 -2.64
N ASN A 67 1.68 -3.15 -2.43
CA ASN A 67 1.10 -3.97 -3.49
C ASN A 67 -0.42 -3.85 -3.50
N GLU A 68 -0.95 -3.00 -4.38
CA GLU A 68 -2.38 -2.78 -4.51
C GLU A 68 -3.18 -4.04 -4.84
N SER A 69 -2.61 -5.00 -5.58
CA SER A 69 -3.29 -6.28 -5.87
C SER A 69 -3.44 -7.12 -4.61
N PHE A 70 -2.44 -7.10 -3.72
CA PHE A 70 -2.49 -7.84 -2.46
C PHE A 70 -3.49 -7.20 -1.49
N LEU A 71 -3.43 -5.87 -1.35
CA LEU A 71 -4.40 -5.10 -0.57
C LEU A 71 -5.83 -5.28 -1.07
N LYS A 72 -6.05 -5.22 -2.38
CA LYS A 72 -7.39 -5.41 -2.97
C LYS A 72 -7.91 -6.83 -2.75
N ASN A 73 -7.06 -7.84 -2.81
CA ASN A 73 -7.46 -9.23 -2.51
C ASN A 73 -7.75 -9.46 -1.02
N MET A 74 -7.03 -8.77 -0.12
CA MET A 74 -7.18 -8.92 1.33
C MET A 74 -8.33 -8.06 1.89
N LEU A 75 -8.56 -6.89 1.32
CA LEU A 75 -9.61 -5.92 1.68
C LEU A 75 -10.79 -5.96 0.71
N ASN A 76 -10.97 -7.05 -0.06
CA ASN A 76 -12.18 -7.29 -0.82
C ASN A 76 -13.36 -7.53 0.15
N GLU A 77 -13.82 -6.46 0.81
CA GLU A 77 -15.25 -6.22 0.85
C GLU A 77 -15.72 -6.33 -0.60
N LYS A 78 -16.63 -7.28 -0.82
CA LYS A 78 -17.39 -7.45 -2.06
C LYS A 78 -18.10 -6.13 -2.37
N PHE A 79 -17.39 -5.13 -2.89
CA PHE A 79 -18.05 -4.09 -3.63
C PHE A 79 -18.60 -4.78 -4.88
N PRO A 80 -19.93 -4.78 -5.07
CA PRO A 80 -20.52 -5.44 -6.21
C PRO A 80 -19.89 -4.85 -7.47
N ASN A 81 -19.33 -5.73 -8.31
CA ASN A 81 -18.84 -5.37 -9.65
C ASN A 81 -19.98 -4.97 -10.60
N GLU A 82 -21.22 -5.01 -10.11
CA GLU A 82 -22.42 -4.78 -10.87
C GLU A 82 -23.01 -3.45 -10.46
N ILE A 83 -23.08 -2.55 -11.45
CA ILE A 83 -23.94 -1.37 -11.43
C ILE A 83 -25.34 -1.88 -11.10
N THR A 84 -25.79 -1.69 -9.86
CA THR A 84 -27.13 -2.09 -9.44
C THR A 84 -28.15 -1.42 -10.35
N ASP A 85 -29.26 -2.13 -10.64
CA ASP A 85 -30.36 -1.70 -11.51
C ASP A 85 -30.97 -0.32 -11.15
N LEU A 86 -30.52 0.31 -10.08
CA LEU A 86 -30.82 1.68 -9.66
C LEU A 86 -30.21 2.77 -10.57
N THR A 87 -29.27 2.45 -11.45
CA THR A 87 -28.71 3.39 -12.45
C THR A 87 -29.05 3.02 -13.91
N LYS A 88 -29.87 1.98 -14.11
CA LYS A 88 -30.52 1.72 -15.40
C LYS A 88 -31.53 2.84 -15.64
N ASN A 89 -31.20 3.77 -16.52
CA ASN A 89 -32.20 4.70 -17.05
C ASN A 89 -33.31 3.87 -17.72
N LYS A 90 -34.58 4.22 -17.50
CA LYS A 90 -35.74 3.43 -17.93
C LYS A 90 -35.89 3.27 -19.45
N ASP A 91 -35.00 3.86 -20.24
CA ASP A 91 -35.12 3.93 -21.70
C ASP A 91 -34.16 3.04 -22.48
N GLY A 92 -33.38 2.16 -21.82
CA GLY A 92 -32.74 1.02 -22.50
C GLY A 92 -31.92 1.36 -23.75
N LYS A 93 -31.25 2.51 -23.78
CA LYS A 93 -30.33 2.88 -24.87
C LYS A 93 -28.95 3.12 -24.30
N LEU A 94 -28.02 2.29 -24.78
CA LEU A 94 -26.57 2.46 -24.67
C LEU A 94 -26.13 3.72 -25.42
#